data_AF-A0A2D4PEE0-F1
#
_entry.id   AF-A0A2D4PEE0-F1
#
_cell.length_a   1.000
_cell.length_b   1.000
_cell.length_c   1.000
_cell.angle_alpha   90.00
_cell.angle_beta   90.00
_cell.angle_gamma   90.00
#
_symmetry.space_group_name_H-M   'P 1'
#
loop_
_entity.id
_entity.type
_entity.pdbx_description
1 polymer ?
#
loop_
_entity_poly.entity_id
_entity_poly.type
_entity_poly.pdbx_seq_one_letter_code
_entity_poly.pdbx_strand_id
1 'polypeptide(L)'
;RARKTVRPQLDRQFLHRFLNIQTILFPTFTSKNVLMFLTLLVVALLTQLIIYQVGLIPSQYFSVLGKKDLYEFNKMTAVALILIILNSLLKSLDQFICNLMYVSWRKTLTEYLHGYYFQGQEYYTLNVLHEEIDNPDQRISQDVERFCKQLSSMASKLIISPFTLAYYTYQCFYSTGWLGPLSIFGYFIIGTIVNKFLMSPIISKLVHQEKLEGDFRFKHMQLRVNAESVAFYRTGMIFFHQVRCKGCHLLACSTYNPSMQC
;
A
#
# COMPACT_ATOMS: atom_id res chain seq x y z
N ARG A 1 -12.86 -30.12 -15.87
CA ARG A 1 -13.90 -29.08 -15.66
C ARG A 1 -13.16 -27.78 -15.33
N ALA A 2 -12.92 -26.91 -16.31
CA ALA A 2 -12.16 -25.67 -16.08
C ALA A 2 -12.88 -24.80 -15.04
N ARG A 3 -12.36 -24.75 -13.81
CA ARG A 3 -12.91 -23.91 -12.75
C ARG A 3 -12.63 -22.46 -13.14
N LYS A 4 -13.69 -21.67 -13.26
CA LYS A 4 -13.59 -20.21 -13.48
C LYS A 4 -12.68 -19.65 -12.39
N THR A 5 -11.54 -19.09 -12.79
CA THR A 5 -10.73 -18.24 -11.92
C THR A 5 -11.59 -17.05 -11.55
N VAL A 6 -12.24 -17.11 -10.38
CA VAL A 6 -13.07 -16.02 -9.86
C VAL A 6 -12.11 -14.85 -9.66
N ARG A 7 -12.25 -13.81 -10.49
CA ARG A 7 -11.50 -12.57 -10.31
C ARG A 7 -11.78 -12.07 -8.89
N PRO A 8 -10.77 -11.67 -8.11
CA PRO A 8 -10.99 -11.13 -6.78
C PRO A 8 -11.83 -9.86 -6.93
N GLN A 9 -13.12 -9.96 -6.61
CA GLN A 9 -14.02 -8.82 -6.50
C GLN A 9 -13.99 -8.32 -5.06
N LEU A 10 -14.33 -7.04 -4.88
CA LEU A 10 -14.39 -6.40 -3.56
C LEU A 10 -15.67 -6.85 -2.83
N ASP A 11 -15.75 -8.15 -2.56
CA ASP A 11 -16.91 -8.83 -2.02
C ASP A 11 -16.90 -8.85 -0.49
N ARG A 12 -18.04 -9.16 0.13
CA ARG A 12 -18.13 -9.39 1.58
C ARG A 12 -17.14 -10.45 2.07
N GLN A 13 -16.83 -11.44 1.23
CA GLN A 13 -15.83 -12.47 1.53
C GLN A 13 -14.41 -11.88 1.63
N PHE A 14 -14.07 -10.87 0.82
CA PHE A 14 -12.79 -10.16 0.93
C PHE A 14 -12.69 -9.44 2.28
N LEU A 15 -13.73 -8.70 2.67
CA LEU A 15 -13.79 -8.02 3.97
C LEU A 15 -13.63 -9.01 5.13
N HIS A 16 -14.33 -10.14 5.10
CA HIS A 16 -14.17 -11.18 6.12
C HIS A 16 -12.74 -11.73 6.18
N ARG A 17 -12.11 -12.03 5.03
CA ARG A 17 -10.71 -12.49 4.98
C ARG A 17 -9.76 -11.43 5.52
N PHE A 18 -9.97 -10.16 5.15
CA PHE A 18 -9.18 -9.05 5.64
C PHE A 18 -9.30 -8.87 7.14
N LEU A 19 -10.52 -8.94 7.69
CA LEU A 19 -10.76 -8.85 9.14
C LEU A 19 -10.08 -9.99 9.89
N ASN A 20 -10.13 -11.23 9.37
CA ASN A 20 -9.41 -12.35 9.96
C ASN A 20 -7.90 -12.11 10.02
N ILE A 21 -7.31 -11.52 8.97
CA ILE A 21 -5.90 -11.13 8.97
C ILE A 21 -5.65 -10.04 10.03
N GLN A 22 -6.53 -9.05 10.17
CA GLN A 22 -6.41 -8.03 11.22
C GLN A 22 -6.48 -8.63 12.63
N THR A 23 -7.33 -9.62 12.87
CA THR A 23 -7.39 -10.33 14.16
C THR A 23 -6.07 -11.03 14.49
N ILE A 24 -5.36 -11.55 13.47
CA ILE A 24 -4.02 -12.15 13.66
C ILE A 24 -2.97 -11.08 13.99
N LEU A 25 -3.05 -9.91 13.34
CA LEU A 25 -2.13 -8.78 13.59
C LEU A 25 -2.35 -8.15 14.98
N PHE A 26 -3.59 -8.16 15.48
CA PHE A 26 -3.99 -7.63 16.78
C PHE A 26 -4.66 -8.71 17.64
N PRO A 27 -3.88 -9.67 18.19
CA PRO A 27 -4.44 -10.82 18.89
C PRO A 27 -5.17 -10.45 20.19
N THR A 28 -4.66 -9.45 20.90
CA THR A 28 -5.23 -8.97 22.18
C THR A 28 -5.08 -7.45 22.30
N PHE A 29 -6.01 -6.81 23.02
CA PHE A 29 -5.98 -5.36 23.30
C PHE A 29 -4.74 -4.90 24.09
N THR A 30 -4.02 -5.81 24.76
CA THR A 30 -2.77 -5.52 25.50
C THR A 30 -1.51 -5.91 24.71
N SER A 31 -1.64 -6.30 23.44
CA SER A 31 -0.47 -6.69 22.65
C SER A 31 0.42 -5.48 22.33
N LYS A 32 1.71 -5.74 22.12
CA LYS A 32 2.69 -4.73 21.69
C LYS A 32 2.21 -3.95 20.45
N ASN A 33 1.54 -4.63 19.52
CA ASN A 33 1.00 -4.04 18.29
C ASN A 33 -0.11 -3.02 18.59
N VAL A 34 -0.98 -3.27 19.59
CA VAL A 34 -2.02 -2.31 20.00
C VAL A 34 -1.40 -1.10 20.68
N LEU A 35 -0.38 -1.29 21.53
CA LEU A 35 0.33 -0.17 22.13
C LEU A 35 1.00 0.70 21.06
N MET A 36 1.66 0.09 20.07
CA MET A 36 2.27 0.81 18.94
C MET A 36 1.23 1.53 18.07
N PHE A 37 0.04 0.95 17.91
CA PHE A 37 -1.07 1.60 17.20
C PHE A 37 -1.64 2.79 17.98
N LEU A 38 -1.74 2.69 19.31
CA LEU A 38 -2.17 3.78 20.17
C LEU A 38 -1.15 4.93 20.19
N THR A 39 0.14 4.63 20.27
CA THR A 39 1.18 5.67 20.17
C THR A 39 1.17 6.32 18.79
N LEU A 40 0.95 5.54 17.72
CA LEU A 40 0.75 6.08 16.37
C LEU A 40 -0.45 7.04 16.33
N LEU A 41 -1.59 6.66 16.91
CA LEU A 41 -2.78 7.53 16.99
C LEU A 41 -2.46 8.86 17.67
N VAL A 42 -1.78 8.84 18.82
CA VAL A 42 -1.41 10.07 19.55
C VAL A 42 -0.45 10.94 18.73
N VAL A 43 0.61 10.35 18.17
CA VAL A 43 1.59 11.09 17.34
C VAL A 43 0.93 11.66 16.08
N ALA A 44 0.05 10.90 15.45
CA ALA A 44 -0.70 11.30 14.26
C ALA A 44 -1.62 12.50 14.54
N LEU A 45 -2.35 12.49 15.66
CA LEU A 45 -3.19 13.61 16.08
C LEU A 45 -2.35 14.84 16.43
N LEU A 46 -1.25 14.69 17.18
CA LEU A 46 -0.34 15.79 17.49
C LEU A 46 0.27 16.40 16.22
N THR A 47 0.71 15.56 15.28
CA THR A 47 1.22 16.00 13.98
C THR A 47 0.17 16.83 13.25
N GLN A 48 -1.10 16.39 13.24
CA GLN A 48 -2.18 17.11 12.59
C GLN A 48 -2.46 18.47 13.24
N LEU A 49 -2.40 18.57 14.57
CA LEU A 49 -2.53 19.84 15.29
C LEU A 49 -1.40 20.82 14.94
N ILE A 50 -0.15 20.33 14.89
CA ILE A 50 0.99 21.17 14.50
C ILE A 50 0.88 21.60 13.03
N ILE A 51 0.47 20.70 12.12
CA ILE A 51 0.24 21.05 10.71
C ILE A 51 -0.83 22.14 10.58
N TYR A 52 -1.92 22.04 11.35
CA TYR A 52 -2.95 23.07 11.39
C TYR A 52 -2.37 24.43 11.83
N GLN A 53 -1.60 24.46 12.92
CA GLN A 53 -0.96 25.68 13.40
C GLN A 53 0.01 26.27 12.36
N VAL A 54 0.80 25.42 11.71
CA VAL A 54 1.70 25.81 10.61
C VAL A 54 0.92 26.37 9.43
N GLY A 55 -0.27 25.85 9.13
CA GLY A 55 -1.16 26.36 8.10
C GLY A 55 -1.70 27.77 8.37
N LEU A 56 -1.76 28.22 9.63
CA LEU A 56 -2.20 29.57 10.00
C LEU A 56 -1.07 30.61 9.94
N ILE A 57 0.18 30.17 9.98
CA ILE A 57 1.37 31.04 9.96
C ILE A 57 1.34 32.04 8.79
N PRO A 58 1.06 31.65 7.53
CA PRO A 58 1.04 32.59 6.42
C PRO A 58 0.04 33.74 6.62
N SER A 59 -1.17 33.44 7.12
CA SER A 59 -2.20 34.45 7.41
C SER A 59 -1.74 35.44 8.49
N GLN A 60 -1.09 34.94 9.53
CA GLN A 60 -0.53 35.78 10.60
C GLN A 60 0.61 36.67 10.09
N TYR A 61 1.49 36.14 9.24
CA TYR A 61 2.57 36.93 8.62
C TYR A 61 2.03 38.09 7.78
N PHE A 62 0.96 37.91 7.02
CA PHE A 62 0.34 39.00 6.27
C PHE A 62 -0.14 40.14 7.18
N SER A 63 -0.70 39.80 8.36
CA SER A 63 -1.13 40.82 9.33
C SER A 63 0.05 41.59 9.94
N VAL A 64 1.17 40.92 10.22
CA VAL A 64 2.35 41.55 10.83
C VAL A 64 3.11 42.43 9.83
N LEU A 65 3.26 41.96 8.59
CA LEU A 65 3.84 42.74 7.50
C LEU A 65 3.01 44.01 7.21
N GLY A 66 1.68 43.92 7.31
CA GLY A 66 0.79 45.08 7.18
C GLY A 66 1.01 46.15 8.26
N LYS A 67 1.30 45.74 9.50
CA LYS A 67 1.58 46.64 10.62
C LYS A 67 3.01 47.20 10.64
N LYS A 68 3.92 46.61 9.84
CA LYS A 68 5.36 46.96 9.77
C LYS A 68 6.08 46.90 11.13
N ASP A 69 5.67 46.00 12.02
CA ASP A 69 6.32 45.79 13.32
C ASP A 69 7.42 44.71 13.22
N LEU A 70 8.68 45.14 13.41
CA LEU A 70 9.85 44.26 13.37
C LEU A 70 9.95 43.32 14.58
N TYR A 71 9.47 43.75 15.75
CA TYR A 71 9.51 42.93 16.96
C TYR A 71 8.53 41.77 16.85
N GLU A 72 7.29 42.06 16.41
CA GLU A 72 6.28 41.04 16.17
C GLU A 72 6.72 40.08 15.05
N PHE A 73 7.38 40.58 14.01
CA PHE A 73 7.94 39.76 12.92
C PHE A 73 9.01 38.77 13.41
N ASN A 74 9.96 39.21 14.23
CA ASN A 74 11.01 38.34 14.76
C ASN A 74 10.42 37.27 15.70
N LYS A 75 9.43 37.64 16.53
CA LYS A 75 8.73 36.69 17.40
C LYS A 75 7.98 35.63 16.60
N MET A 76 7.22 36.04 15.57
CA MET A 76 6.50 35.09 14.71
C MET A 76 7.46 34.17 13.95
N THR A 77 8.61 34.69 13.52
CA THR A 77 9.65 33.89 12.86
C THR A 77 10.29 32.87 13.79
N ALA A 78 10.58 33.23 15.05
CA ALA A 78 11.06 32.27 16.03
C ALA A 78 10.04 31.15 16.30
N VAL A 79 8.75 31.50 16.46
CA VAL A 79 7.67 30.52 16.65
C VAL A 79 7.51 29.62 15.42
N ALA A 80 7.56 30.18 14.21
CA ALA A 80 7.46 29.41 12.98
C ALA A 80 8.60 28.40 12.84
N LEU A 81 9.84 28.80 13.15
CA LEU A 81 11.00 27.90 13.12
C LEU A 81 10.84 26.74 14.12
N ILE A 82 10.41 27.02 15.35
CA ILE A 82 10.16 26.00 16.36
C ILE A 82 9.07 25.02 15.90
N LEU A 83 7.96 25.53 15.36
CA LEU A 83 6.87 24.69 14.86
C LEU A 83 7.28 23.83 13.67
N ILE A 84 8.11 24.35 12.76
CA ILE A 84 8.63 23.58 11.61
C ILE A 84 9.55 22.45 12.08
N ILE A 85 10.46 22.72 13.03
CA ILE A 85 11.34 21.70 13.61
C ILE A 85 10.50 20.62 14.30
N LEU A 86 9.53 21.03 15.12
CA LEU A 86 8.64 20.10 15.82
C LEU A 86 7.82 19.25 14.84
N ASN A 87 7.29 19.85 13.77
CA ASN A 87 6.56 19.14 12.72
C ASN A 87 7.44 18.09 12.04
N SER A 88 8.69 18.44 11.70
CA SER A 88 9.64 17.51 11.09
C SER A 88 9.96 16.32 12.00
N LEU A 89 10.15 16.59 13.30
CA LEU A 89 10.39 15.54 14.30
C LEU A 89 9.19 14.61 14.45
N LEU A 90 7.99 15.16 14.62
CA LEU A 90 6.76 14.37 14.76
C LEU A 90 6.48 13.53 13.51
N LYS A 91 6.67 14.10 12.32
CA LYS A 91 6.52 13.36 11.05
C LYS A 91 7.56 12.24 10.90
N SER A 92 8.78 12.47 11.37
CA SER A 92 9.82 11.44 11.40
C SER A 92 9.48 10.32 12.39
N LEU A 93 8.90 10.67 13.55
CA LEU A 93 8.42 9.70 14.54
C LEU A 93 7.22 8.89 14.00
N ASP A 94 6.26 9.52 13.33
CA ASP A 94 5.14 8.82 12.67
C ASP A 94 5.65 7.77 11.68
N GLN A 95 6.59 8.17 10.80
CA GLN A 95 7.21 7.26 9.84
C GLN A 95 7.99 6.13 10.52
N PHE A 96 8.70 6.44 11.61
CA PHE A 96 9.44 5.45 12.38
C PHE A 96 8.50 4.41 13.01
N ILE A 97 7.39 4.83 13.62
CA ILE A 97 6.39 3.94 14.22
C ILE A 97 5.74 3.07 13.12
N CYS A 98 5.37 3.66 11.97
CA CYS A 98 4.84 2.91 10.84
C CYS A 98 5.81 1.81 10.34
N ASN A 99 7.11 2.12 10.28
CA ASN A 99 8.13 1.15 9.89
C ASN A 99 8.29 0.04 10.93
N LEU A 100 8.27 0.38 12.23
CA LEU A 100 8.36 -0.60 13.31
C LEU A 100 7.13 -1.53 13.31
N MET A 101 5.94 -0.98 13.07
CA MET A 101 4.70 -1.74 12.91
C MET A 101 4.78 -2.70 11.71
N TYR A 102 5.29 -2.23 10.57
CA TYR A 102 5.52 -3.09 9.40
C TYR A 102 6.37 -4.32 9.75
N VAL A 103 7.50 -4.13 10.44
CA VAL A 103 8.38 -5.24 10.82
C VAL A 103 7.67 -6.21 11.76
N SER A 104 6.97 -5.68 12.77
CA SER A 104 6.21 -6.49 13.74
C SER A 104 5.12 -7.32 13.06
N TRP A 105 4.33 -6.69 12.18
CA TRP A 105 3.26 -7.35 11.44
C TRP A 105 3.78 -8.40 10.46
N ARG A 106 4.86 -8.09 9.73
CA ARG A 106 5.50 -9.06 8.84
C ARG A 106 5.94 -10.29 9.62
N LYS A 107 6.60 -10.09 10.77
CA LYS A 107 7.04 -11.19 11.64
C LYS A 107 5.85 -12.07 12.05
N THR A 108 4.81 -11.48 12.64
CA THR A 108 3.63 -12.22 13.13
C THR A 108 2.91 -12.96 12.00
N LEU A 109 2.69 -12.31 10.86
CA LEU A 109 1.93 -12.91 9.76
C LEU A 109 2.73 -14.01 9.05
N THR A 110 4.04 -13.82 8.84
CA THR A 110 4.90 -14.86 8.26
C THR A 110 5.03 -16.06 9.21
N GLU A 111 5.23 -15.85 10.52
CA GLU A 111 5.28 -16.94 11.50
C GLU A 111 3.97 -17.73 11.56
N TYR A 112 2.83 -17.03 11.54
CA TYR A 112 1.51 -17.66 11.49
C TYR A 112 1.36 -18.53 10.24
N LEU A 113 1.66 -17.99 9.04
CA LEU A 113 1.54 -18.74 7.79
C LEU A 113 2.54 -19.90 7.70
N HIS A 114 3.77 -19.73 8.19
CA HIS A 114 4.74 -20.82 8.29
C HIS A 114 4.24 -21.95 9.18
N GLY A 115 3.60 -21.64 10.32
CA GLY A 115 3.01 -22.63 11.21
C GLY A 115 2.04 -23.56 10.47
N TYR A 116 1.15 -23.00 9.66
CA TYR A 116 0.21 -23.80 8.84
C TYR A 116 0.89 -24.50 7.66
N TYR A 117 1.85 -23.85 6.99
CA TYR A 117 2.51 -24.42 5.82
C TYR A 117 3.35 -25.66 6.14
N PHE A 118 3.98 -25.69 7.33
CA PHE A 118 4.78 -26.82 7.79
C PHE A 118 3.97 -27.84 8.63
N GLN A 119 2.71 -27.57 8.91
CA GLN A 119 1.84 -28.53 9.58
C GLN A 119 1.48 -29.66 8.60
N GLY A 120 1.52 -30.92 9.04
CA GLY A 120 0.85 -32.03 8.35
C GLY A 120 1.18 -32.26 6.86
N GLN A 121 2.42 -32.00 6.42
CA GLN A 121 2.83 -32.10 5.00
C GLN A 121 2.06 -31.19 4.02
N GLU A 122 1.43 -30.11 4.51
CA GLU A 122 0.68 -29.17 3.66
C GLU A 122 1.55 -28.54 2.57
N TYR A 123 2.86 -28.37 2.81
CA TYR A 123 3.82 -27.96 1.78
C TYR A 123 3.84 -28.90 0.56
N TYR A 124 3.62 -30.20 0.74
CA TYR A 124 3.55 -31.15 -0.37
C TYR A 124 2.19 -31.08 -1.05
N THR A 125 1.11 -31.03 -0.26
CA THR A 125 -0.26 -30.92 -0.77
C THR A 125 -0.47 -29.68 -1.63
N LEU A 126 0.01 -28.52 -1.18
CA LEU A 126 -0.14 -27.24 -1.88
C LEU A 126 0.74 -27.13 -3.13
N ASN A 127 1.92 -27.76 -3.15
CA ASN A 127 2.80 -27.68 -4.31
C ASN A 127 2.55 -28.77 -5.36
N VAL A 128 2.04 -29.94 -4.94
CA VAL A 128 1.95 -31.13 -5.81
C VAL A 128 0.51 -31.59 -6.04
N LEU A 129 -0.36 -31.54 -5.02
CA LEU A 129 -1.74 -32.06 -5.14
C LEU A 129 -2.78 -31.01 -5.53
N HIS A 130 -2.57 -29.73 -5.18
CA HIS A 130 -3.56 -28.66 -5.39
C HIS A 130 -3.00 -27.52 -6.25
N GLU A 131 -3.44 -27.43 -7.51
CA GLU A 131 -3.11 -26.31 -8.41
C GLU A 131 -3.98 -25.05 -8.17
N GLU A 132 -4.80 -24.99 -7.11
CA GLU A 132 -5.67 -23.81 -6.89
C GLU A 132 -4.92 -22.58 -6.38
N ILE A 133 -3.77 -22.78 -5.72
CA ILE A 133 -2.95 -21.72 -5.13
C ILE A 133 -1.61 -21.66 -5.86
N ASP A 134 -1.52 -20.78 -6.85
CA ASP A 134 -0.26 -20.52 -7.55
C ASP A 134 0.79 -19.92 -6.59
N ASN A 135 2.01 -20.47 -6.63
CA ASN A 135 3.24 -20.01 -5.96
C ASN A 135 3.06 -19.67 -4.46
N PRO A 136 2.83 -20.66 -3.58
CA PRO A 136 2.65 -20.43 -2.15
C PRO A 136 3.88 -19.80 -1.48
N ASP A 137 5.08 -20.11 -1.96
CA ASP A 137 6.36 -19.53 -1.55
C ASP A 137 6.41 -18.01 -1.81
N GLN A 138 5.98 -17.58 -3.00
CA GLN A 138 5.90 -16.17 -3.36
C GLN A 138 4.88 -15.42 -2.48
N ARG A 139 3.72 -16.04 -2.22
CA ARG A 139 2.68 -15.44 -1.37
C ARG A 139 3.16 -15.21 0.05
N ILE A 140 3.83 -16.19 0.64
CA ILE A 140 4.33 -16.11 2.02
C ILE A 140 5.51 -15.12 2.14
N SER A 141 6.42 -15.10 1.16
CA SER A 141 7.64 -14.29 1.24
C SER A 141 7.46 -12.84 0.77
N GLN A 142 6.80 -12.64 -0.38
CA GLN A 142 6.70 -11.34 -1.04
C GLN A 142 5.36 -10.66 -0.79
N ASP A 143 4.24 -11.37 -0.90
CA ASP A 143 2.93 -10.74 -0.79
C ASP A 143 2.64 -10.32 0.66
N VAL A 144 3.04 -11.11 1.66
CA VAL A 144 2.99 -10.72 3.08
C VAL A 144 3.80 -9.45 3.32
N GLU A 145 5.04 -9.38 2.80
CA GLU A 145 5.87 -8.18 2.94
C GLU A 145 5.19 -6.95 2.32
N ARG A 146 4.72 -7.07 1.07
CA ARG A 146 4.06 -5.98 0.34
C ARG A 146 2.79 -5.56 1.07
N PHE A 147 1.97 -6.51 1.52
CA PHE A 147 0.75 -6.26 2.27
C PHE A 147 1.02 -5.49 3.56
N CYS A 148 1.94 -5.98 4.41
CA CYS A 148 2.27 -5.32 5.68
C CYS A 148 2.85 -3.92 5.46
N LYS A 149 3.66 -3.72 4.42
CA LYS A 149 4.26 -2.41 4.08
C LYS A 149 3.20 -1.42 3.60
N GLN A 150 2.29 -1.85 2.73
CA GLN A 150 1.19 -0.99 2.28
C GLN A 150 0.25 -0.67 3.44
N LEU A 151 -0.15 -1.67 4.22
CA LEU A 151 -1.01 -1.49 5.38
C LEU A 151 -0.42 -0.51 6.40
N SER A 152 0.87 -0.61 6.70
CA SER A 152 1.51 0.30 7.68
C SER A 152 1.63 1.72 7.15
N SER A 153 1.96 1.89 5.87
CA SER A 153 2.03 3.22 5.24
C SER A 153 0.67 3.91 5.13
N MET A 154 -0.41 3.13 5.12
CA MET A 154 -1.78 3.63 5.11
C MET A 154 -2.35 3.80 6.52
N ALA A 155 -1.77 3.16 7.55
CA ALA A 155 -2.31 3.16 8.90
C ALA A 155 -2.45 4.57 9.47
N SER A 156 -1.38 5.39 9.45
CA SER A 156 -1.45 6.77 9.97
C SER A 156 -2.48 7.63 9.22
N LYS A 157 -2.55 7.48 7.90
CA LYS A 157 -3.51 8.19 7.04
C LYS A 157 -4.97 7.79 7.33
N LEU A 158 -5.22 6.49 7.47
CA LEU A 158 -6.56 5.96 7.77
C LEU A 158 -7.05 6.39 9.15
N ILE A 159 -6.14 6.49 10.12
CA ILE A 159 -6.44 7.00 11.46
C ILE A 159 -6.82 8.48 11.40
N ILE A 160 -6.04 9.32 10.71
CA ILE A 160 -6.24 10.78 10.68
C ILE A 160 -7.44 11.19 9.82
N SER A 161 -7.70 10.45 8.73
CA SER A 161 -8.73 10.75 7.73
C SER A 161 -10.11 11.10 8.31
N PRO A 162 -10.75 10.27 9.17
CA PRO A 162 -12.08 10.58 9.69
C PRO A 162 -12.11 11.84 10.55
N PHE A 163 -11.10 12.06 11.41
CA PHE A 163 -11.02 13.27 12.25
C PHE A 163 -10.85 14.53 11.41
N THR A 164 -9.96 14.46 10.43
CA THR A 164 -9.66 15.59 9.54
C THR A 164 -10.85 15.93 8.65
N LEU A 165 -11.49 14.90 8.09
CA LEU A 165 -12.69 15.06 7.28
C LEU A 165 -13.83 15.66 8.11
N ALA A 166 -14.09 15.13 9.31
CA ALA A 166 -15.13 15.67 10.19
C ALA A 166 -14.86 17.13 10.57
N TYR A 167 -13.63 17.46 10.98
CA TYR A 167 -13.25 18.81 11.37
C TYR A 167 -13.37 19.81 10.22
N TYR A 168 -12.80 19.51 9.05
CA TYR A 168 -12.88 20.43 7.91
C TYR A 168 -14.28 20.51 7.30
N THR A 169 -15.07 19.43 7.35
CA THR A 169 -16.48 19.47 6.94
C THR A 169 -17.27 20.41 7.86
N TYR A 170 -17.06 20.30 9.17
CA TYR A 170 -17.70 21.19 10.15
C TYR A 170 -17.27 22.64 9.96
N GLN A 171 -15.97 22.89 9.80
CA GLN A 171 -15.44 24.25 9.56
C GLN A 171 -16.01 24.85 8.27
N CYS A 172 -16.12 24.06 7.20
CA CYS A 172 -16.70 24.50 5.93
C CYS A 172 -18.20 24.81 6.07
N PHE A 173 -18.94 23.97 6.80
CA PHE A 173 -20.34 24.23 7.10
C PHE A 173 -20.52 25.54 7.88
N TYR A 174 -19.65 25.80 8.87
CA TYR A 174 -19.70 27.04 9.64
C TYR A 174 -19.38 28.28 8.79
N SER A 175 -18.39 28.20 7.89
CA SER A 175 -17.97 29.35 7.07
C SER A 175 -18.86 29.64 5.85
N THR A 176 -19.48 28.62 5.24
CA THR A 176 -20.18 28.75 3.95
C THR A 176 -21.63 28.28 4.01
N GLY A 177 -22.07 27.68 5.12
CA GLY A 177 -23.38 27.04 5.23
C GLY A 177 -23.44 25.70 4.48
N TRP A 178 -24.65 25.22 4.19
CA TRP A 178 -24.89 23.89 3.61
C TRP A 178 -24.34 23.72 2.18
N LEU A 179 -24.24 24.80 1.41
CA LEU A 179 -23.78 24.75 0.02
C LEU A 179 -22.30 24.34 -0.11
N GLY A 180 -21.46 24.69 0.85
CA GLY A 180 -20.02 24.39 0.84
C GLY A 180 -19.75 22.88 0.85
N PRO A 181 -20.07 22.17 1.95
CA PRO A 181 -19.88 20.72 2.04
C PRO A 181 -20.58 19.94 0.92
N LEU A 182 -21.80 20.33 0.54
CA LEU A 182 -22.57 19.65 -0.51
C LEU A 182 -21.83 19.67 -1.86
N SER A 183 -21.25 20.82 -2.23
CA SER A 183 -20.48 20.95 -3.48
C SER A 183 -19.21 20.08 -3.48
N ILE A 184 -18.51 20.00 -2.34
CA ILE A 184 -17.27 19.23 -2.19
C ILE A 184 -17.57 17.73 -2.24
N PHE A 185 -18.60 17.26 -1.52
CA PHE A 185 -19.01 15.86 -1.59
C PHE A 185 -19.54 15.49 -2.99
N GLY A 186 -20.28 16.39 -3.65
CA GLY A 186 -20.70 16.20 -5.05
C GLY A 186 -19.49 16.03 -5.98
N TYR A 187 -18.50 16.90 -5.87
CA TYR A 187 -17.25 16.79 -6.61
C TYR A 187 -16.51 15.47 -6.33
N PHE A 188 -16.44 15.04 -5.07
CA PHE A 188 -15.79 13.78 -4.68
C PHE A 188 -16.47 12.54 -5.27
N ILE A 189 -17.82 12.49 -5.28
CA ILE A 189 -18.57 11.38 -5.86
C ILE A 189 -18.35 11.31 -7.38
N ILE A 190 -18.47 12.44 -8.08
CA ILE A 190 -18.23 12.51 -9.52
C ILE A 190 -16.79 12.10 -9.84
N GLY A 191 -15.82 12.65 -9.11
CA GLY A 191 -14.41 12.30 -9.24
C GLY A 191 -14.13 10.81 -9.00
N THR A 192 -14.79 10.20 -8.02
CA THR A 192 -14.65 8.77 -7.72
C THR A 192 -15.22 7.89 -8.85
N ILE A 193 -16.37 8.27 -9.42
CA ILE A 193 -16.98 7.56 -10.55
C ILE A 193 -16.07 7.63 -11.78
N VAL A 194 -15.59 8.83 -12.11
CA VAL A 194 -14.66 9.05 -13.24
C VAL A 194 -13.36 8.27 -13.03
N ASN A 195 -12.77 8.36 -11.83
CA ASN A 195 -11.53 7.65 -11.51
C ASN A 195 -11.73 6.13 -11.59
N LYS A 196 -12.83 5.59 -11.06
CA LYS A 196 -13.16 4.16 -11.17
C LYS A 196 -13.26 3.72 -12.64
N PHE A 197 -13.88 4.52 -13.48
CA PHE A 197 -14.02 4.22 -14.90
C PHE A 197 -12.65 4.20 -15.62
N LEU A 198 -11.79 5.18 -15.33
CA LEU A 198 -10.45 5.28 -15.91
C LEU A 198 -9.50 4.19 -15.39
N MET A 199 -9.59 3.84 -14.12
CA MET A 199 -8.64 2.91 -13.48
C MET A 199 -8.97 1.44 -13.75
N SER A 200 -10.23 1.10 -13.99
CA SER A 200 -10.68 -0.26 -14.30
C SER A 200 -9.87 -0.94 -15.43
N PRO A 201 -9.68 -0.35 -16.63
CA PRO A 201 -8.88 -0.97 -17.69
C PRO A 201 -7.39 -1.07 -17.33
N ILE A 202 -6.84 -0.07 -16.63
CA ILE A 202 -5.42 -0.02 -16.24
C ILE A 202 -5.08 -1.17 -15.31
N ILE A 203 -5.92 -1.42 -14.29
CA ILE A 203 -5.70 -2.52 -13.33
C ILE A 203 -5.71 -3.87 -14.05
N SER A 204 -6.62 -4.11 -14.98
CA SER A 204 -6.65 -5.38 -15.75
C SER A 204 -5.38 -5.58 -16.58
N LYS A 205 -4.80 -4.51 -17.12
CA LYS A 205 -3.55 -4.56 -17.89
C LYS A 205 -2.34 -4.78 -16.98
N LEU A 206 -2.31 -4.11 -15.83
CA LEU A 206 -1.26 -4.26 -14.82
C LEU A 206 -1.20 -5.72 -14.31
N VAL A 207 -2.34 -6.32 -13.99
CA VAL A 207 -2.40 -7.72 -13.55
C VAL A 207 -1.93 -8.67 -14.65
N HIS A 208 -2.27 -8.41 -15.91
CA HIS A 208 -1.79 -9.22 -17.02
C HIS A 208 -0.28 -9.09 -17.21
N GLN A 209 0.28 -7.89 -17.07
CA GLN A 209 1.72 -7.63 -17.12
C GLN A 209 2.47 -8.35 -15.99
N GLU A 210 2.01 -8.25 -14.75
CA GLU A 210 2.60 -8.96 -13.60
C GLU A 210 2.59 -10.48 -13.80
N LYS A 211 1.51 -11.03 -14.39
CA LYS A 211 1.45 -12.45 -14.75
C LYS A 211 2.53 -12.82 -15.78
N LEU A 212 2.65 -12.05 -16.86
CA LEU A 212 3.67 -12.29 -17.90
C LEU A 212 5.10 -12.17 -17.34
N GLU A 213 5.32 -11.24 -16.41
CA GLU A 213 6.61 -11.07 -15.74
C GLU A 213 6.93 -12.27 -14.83
N GLY A 214 5.93 -12.74 -14.07
CA GLY A 214 6.05 -13.98 -13.29
C GLY A 214 6.37 -15.18 -14.17
N ASP A 215 5.69 -15.32 -15.30
CA ASP A 215 5.89 -16.38 -16.31
C ASP A 215 7.30 -16.38 -16.92
N PHE A 216 7.87 -15.19 -17.11
CA PHE A 216 9.23 -14.97 -17.60
C PHE A 216 10.27 -15.34 -16.53
N ARG A 217 10.09 -14.86 -15.29
CA ARG A 217 10.97 -15.19 -14.14
C ARG A 217 10.97 -16.68 -13.84
N PHE A 218 9.81 -17.33 -13.89
CA PHE A 218 9.67 -18.77 -13.68
C PHE A 218 10.44 -19.57 -14.74
N LYS A 219 10.40 -19.17 -16.02
CA LYS A 219 11.21 -19.81 -17.07
C LYS A 219 12.71 -19.67 -16.81
N HIS A 220 13.16 -18.52 -16.35
CA HIS A 220 14.57 -18.35 -15.95
C HIS A 220 14.95 -19.24 -14.76
N MET A 221 14.06 -19.42 -13.78
CA MET A 221 14.29 -20.31 -12.66
C MET A 221 14.35 -21.78 -13.10
N GLN A 222 13.48 -22.23 -14.01
CA GLN A 222 13.54 -23.57 -14.59
C GLN A 222 14.88 -23.86 -15.28
N LEU A 223 15.44 -22.86 -16.00
CA LEU A 223 16.76 -22.99 -16.61
C LEU A 223 17.85 -23.16 -15.54
N ARG A 224 17.78 -22.39 -14.46
CA ARG A 224 18.76 -22.46 -13.36
C ARG A 224 18.74 -23.82 -12.68
N VAL A 225 17.55 -24.35 -12.39
CA VAL A 225 17.38 -25.65 -11.72
C VAL A 225 17.80 -26.82 -12.62
N ASN A 226 17.48 -26.75 -13.91
CA ASN A 226 17.79 -27.82 -14.88
C ASN A 226 19.01 -27.49 -15.76
N ALA A 227 19.92 -26.63 -15.29
CA ALA A 227 21.03 -26.13 -16.08
C ALA A 227 21.94 -27.26 -16.58
N GLU A 228 22.19 -28.26 -15.73
CA GLU A 228 23.01 -29.42 -16.05
C GLU A 228 22.40 -30.27 -17.17
N SER A 229 21.10 -30.59 -17.08
CA SER A 229 20.39 -31.34 -18.11
C SER A 229 20.35 -30.57 -19.43
N VAL A 230 20.09 -29.26 -19.40
CA VAL A 230 20.07 -28.40 -20.60
C VAL A 230 21.46 -28.34 -21.25
N ALA A 231 22.52 -28.26 -20.45
CA ALA A 231 23.91 -28.30 -20.94
C ALA A 231 24.25 -29.67 -21.55
N PHE A 232 23.84 -30.77 -20.90
CA PHE A 232 24.07 -32.14 -21.37
C PHE A 232 23.38 -32.42 -22.71
N TYR A 233 22.11 -32.03 -22.85
CA TYR A 233 21.35 -32.19 -24.11
C TYR A 233 21.66 -31.12 -25.17
N ARG A 234 22.51 -30.13 -24.88
CA ARG A 234 22.82 -28.98 -25.76
C ARG A 234 21.58 -28.24 -26.28
N THR A 235 20.51 -28.19 -25.48
CA THR A 235 19.21 -27.57 -25.86
C THR A 235 19.14 -26.06 -25.57
N GLY A 236 20.26 -25.41 -25.25
CA GLY A 236 20.32 -24.00 -24.87
C GLY A 236 19.66 -23.03 -25.86
N MET A 237 19.81 -23.27 -27.17
CA MET A 237 19.18 -22.42 -28.21
C MET A 237 17.65 -22.55 -28.25
N ILE A 238 17.12 -23.74 -27.95
CA ILE A 238 15.68 -23.98 -27.87
C ILE A 238 15.11 -23.24 -26.65
N PHE A 239 15.81 -23.32 -25.52
CA PHE A 239 15.40 -22.61 -24.30
C PHE A 239 15.49 -21.09 -24.48
N PHE A 240 16.54 -20.60 -25.16
CA PHE A 240 16.67 -19.18 -25.52
C PHE A 240 15.46 -18.70 -26.34
N HIS A 241 15.02 -19.47 -27.33
CA HIS A 241 13.84 -19.11 -28.12
C HIS A 241 12.56 -19.05 -27.27
N GLN A 242 12.35 -20.01 -26.35
CA GLN A 242 11.19 -20.01 -25.44
C GLN A 242 11.20 -18.80 -24.50
N VAL A 243 12.36 -18.45 -23.93
CA VAL A 243 12.51 -17.28 -23.05
C VAL A 243 12.30 -15.99 -23.83
N ARG A 244 12.88 -15.89 -25.04
CA ARG A 244 12.70 -14.73 -25.93
C ARG A 244 11.24 -14.53 -26.31
N CYS A 245 10.53 -15.60 -26.64
CA CYS A 245 9.10 -15.57 -26.97
C CYS A 245 8.27 -15.02 -25.79
N LYS A 246 8.47 -15.53 -24.57
CA LYS A 246 7.82 -14.98 -23.36
C LYS A 246 8.21 -13.53 -23.09
N GLY A 247 9.47 -13.17 -23.30
CA GLY A 247 9.96 -11.79 -23.16
C GLY A 247 9.30 -10.81 -24.14
N CYS A 248 9.10 -11.21 -25.40
CA CYS A 248 8.39 -10.41 -26.39
C CYS A 248 6.91 -10.19 -26.02
N HIS A 249 6.23 -11.21 -25.50
CA HIS A 249 4.85 -11.04 -24.99
C HIS A 249 4.78 -10.05 -23.82
N LEU A 250 5.75 -10.09 -22.90
CA LEU A 250 5.85 -9.13 -21.79
C LEU A 250 6.10 -7.70 -22.31
N LEU A 251 7.06 -7.52 -23.23
CA LEU A 251 7.41 -6.22 -23.80
C LEU A 251 6.28 -5.62 -24.63
N ALA A 252 5.57 -6.42 -25.42
CA ALA A 252 4.40 -5.99 -26.18
C ALA A 252 3.26 -5.54 -25.25
N CYS A 253 3.06 -6.23 -24.12
CA CYS A 253 2.08 -5.83 -23.10
C CYS A 253 2.49 -4.54 -22.38
N SER A 254 3.78 -4.36 -22.10
CA SER A 254 4.28 -3.18 -21.37
C SER A 254 4.34 -1.92 -22.22
N THR A 255 4.62 -2.05 -23.52
CA THR A 255 4.74 -0.90 -24.46
C THR A 255 3.43 -0.56 -25.16
N TYR A 256 2.34 -1.31 -24.89
CA TYR A 256 1.07 -1.22 -25.63
C TYR A 256 1.24 -1.31 -27.15
N ASN A 257 2.31 -1.97 -27.61
CA ASN A 257 2.61 -2.11 -29.03
C ASN A 257 2.42 -3.56 -29.49
N PRO A 258 1.35 -3.88 -30.24
CA PRO A 258 1.11 -5.24 -30.74
C PRO A 258 2.14 -5.69 -31.78
N SER A 259 2.90 -4.79 -32.39
CA SER A 259 3.93 -5.14 -33.39
C SER A 259 5.18 -5.81 -32.78
N MET A 260 5.26 -5.95 -31.46
CA MET A 260 6.37 -6.61 -30.75
C MET A 260 6.08 -8.07 -30.36
N GLN A 261 4.91 -8.62 -30.71
CA GLN A 261 4.63 -10.04 -30.51
C GLN A 261 5.41 -10.88 -31.53
N CYS A 262 6.15 -11.88 -31.04
CA CYS A 262 6.92 -12.83 -31.87
C CYS A 262 6.02 -13.73 -32.71
#